data_AF-A0A1I6B2C1-F1
#
_entry.id   AF-A0A1I6B2C1-F1
#
_cell.length_a   1.000
_cell.length_b   1.000
_cell.length_c   1.000
_cell.angle_alpha   90.00
_cell.angle_beta   90.00
_cell.angle_gamma   90.00
#
_symmetry.space_group_name_H-M   'P 1'
#
loop_
_entity.id
_entity.type
_entity.pdbx_description
1 polymer ?
#
loop_
_entity_poly.entity_id
_entity_poly.type
_entity_poly.pdbx_seq_one_letter_code
_entity_poly.pdbx_strand_id
1 'polypeptide(L)' 'MFTPHNQKAVTEGWAITSWLIAHQAIFGVRYLIWQGQYWSAEEPSWVPYRSSAYGCPNPANLTGCHYDHIHVSMY' A
#
# COMPACT_ATOMS: atom_id res chain seq x y z
N MET A 1 7.28 -3.96 11.06
CA MET A 1 5.84 -4.20 10.79
C MET A 1 5.06 -3.06 11.44
N PHE A 2 4.19 -2.38 10.71
CA PHE A 2 3.36 -1.29 11.23
C PHE A 2 2.22 -1.87 12.07
N THR A 3 1.79 -1.15 13.10
CA THR A 3 0.64 -1.56 13.91
C THR A 3 -0.65 -1.02 13.26
N PRO A 4 -1.57 -1.87 12.76
CA PRO A 4 -2.67 -1.47 11.88
C PRO A 4 -3.72 -0.52 12.52
N HIS A 5 -3.69 -0.36 13.84
CA HIS A 5 -4.59 0.53 14.58
C HIS A 5 -3.85 1.66 15.32
N ASN A 6 -2.56 1.82 15.06
CA ASN A 6 -1.80 2.94 15.57
C ASN A 6 -1.83 4.10 14.56
N GLN A 7 -2.48 5.20 14.94
CA GLN A 7 -2.65 6.36 14.05
C GLN A 7 -1.32 6.92 13.55
N LYS A 8 -0.28 6.98 14.39
CA LYS A 8 1.05 7.44 13.99
C LYS A 8 1.65 6.53 12.92
N ALA A 9 1.58 5.22 13.12
CA ALA A 9 2.07 4.23 12.15
C ALA A 9 1.34 4.35 10.80
N VAL A 10 0.02 4.55 10.82
CA VAL A 10 -0.78 4.76 9.61
C VAL A 10 -0.37 6.03 8.87
N THR A 11 -0.23 7.15 9.60
CA THR A 11 0.21 8.44 9.05
C THR A 11 1.63 8.34 8.47
N GLU A 12 2.55 7.68 9.15
CA GLU A 12 3.92 7.46 8.64
C GLU A 12 3.92 6.61 7.38
N GLY A 13 3.09 5.56 7.32
CA GLY A 13 2.97 4.74 6.12
C GLY A 13 2.48 5.54 4.91
N TRP A 14 1.49 6.42 5.11
CA TRP A 14 1.04 7.32 4.05
C TRP A 14 2.15 8.27 3.58
N ALA A 15 2.90 8.86 4.51
CA ALA A 15 4.04 9.73 4.15
C ALA A 15 5.10 8.99 3.32
N ILE A 16 5.41 7.74 3.69
CA ILE A 16 6.34 6.89 2.93
C ILE A 16 5.79 6.59 1.53
N THR A 17 4.51 6.21 1.40
CA THR A 17 3.93 5.95 0.08
C THR A 17 3.91 7.19 -0.80
N SER A 18 3.63 8.38 -0.26
CA SER A 18 3.69 9.63 -1.00
C SER A 18 5.11 9.96 -1.47
N TRP A 19 6.12 9.72 -0.63
CA TRP A 19 7.52 9.91 -1.02
C TRP A 19 7.93 8.93 -2.13
N LEU A 20 7.53 7.66 -2.04
CA LEU A 20 7.80 6.66 -3.08
C LEU A 20 7.13 7.03 -4.41
N ILE A 21 5.86 7.47 -4.38
CA ILE A 21 5.15 7.95 -5.57
C ILE A 21 5.88 9.12 -6.23
N ALA A 22 6.31 10.11 -5.43
CA ALA A 22 7.03 11.29 -5.93
C ALA A 22 8.37 10.93 -6.62
N HIS A 23 9.00 9.82 -6.23
CA HIS A 23 10.29 9.37 -6.77
C HIS A 23 10.18 8.08 -7.60
N GLN A 24 8.97 7.69 -8.00
CA GLN A 24 8.72 6.37 -8.59
C GLN A 24 9.60 6.09 -9.82
N ALA A 25 9.80 7.09 -10.68
CA ALA A 25 10.56 6.93 -11.92
C ALA A 25 12.07 6.75 -11.66
N ILE A 26 12.58 7.35 -10.58
CA ILE A 26 13.99 7.28 -10.21
C ILE A 26 14.30 5.90 -9.64
N PHE A 27 13.41 5.37 -8.81
CA PHE A 27 13.60 4.08 -8.15
C PHE A 27 13.02 2.89 -8.92
N GLY A 28 12.22 3.13 -9.96
CA GLY A 28 11.53 2.08 -10.69
C GLY A 28 10.37 1.44 -9.90
N VAL A 29 9.66 2.22 -9.08
CA VAL A 29 8.48 1.74 -8.34
C VAL A 29 7.32 1.53 -9.31
N ARG A 30 6.85 0.29 -9.43
CA ARG A 30 5.77 -0.11 -10.33
C ARG A 30 4.38 0.02 -9.69
N TYR A 31 4.20 -0.51 -8.49
CA TYR A 31 2.95 -0.39 -7.75
C TYR A 31 3.15 -0.47 -6.23
N LEU A 32 2.20 0.09 -5.48
CA LEU A 32 2.16 0.10 -4.02
C LEU A 32 0.84 -0.48 -3.53
N ILE A 33 0.88 -1.16 -2.38
CA ILE A 33 -0.32 -1.55 -1.63
C ILE A 33 -0.17 -1.11 -0.19
N TRP A 34 -1.13 -0.32 0.31
CA TRP A 34 -1.13 0.19 1.68
C TRP A 34 -2.56 0.48 2.15
N GLN A 35 -2.87 0.12 3.40
CA GLN A 35 -4.18 0.37 4.03
C GLN A 35 -5.37 -0.10 3.18
N GLY A 36 -5.26 -1.29 2.58
CA GLY A 36 -6.29 -1.83 1.71
C GLY A 36 -6.49 -1.07 0.39
N GLN A 37 -5.55 -0.21 0.00
CA GLN A 37 -5.54 0.52 -1.26
C GLN A 37 -4.39 0.05 -2.15
N TYR A 38 -4.59 0.14 -3.46
CA TYR A 38 -3.64 -0.15 -4.51
C TYR A 38 -3.39 1.12 -5.33
N TRP A 39 -2.13 1.39 -5.66
CA TRP A 39 -1.70 2.45 -6.57
C TRP A 39 -0.69 1.89 -7.56
N SER A 40 -0.73 2.31 -8.82
CA SER A 40 0.27 1.92 -9.83
C SER A 40 0.81 3.12 -10.60
N ALA A 41 2.02 3.00 -11.14
CA ALA A 41 2.61 4.02 -12.00
C ALA A 41 1.86 4.15 -13.34
N GLU A 42 1.21 3.07 -13.80
CA GLU A 42 0.42 3.04 -15.03
C GLU A 42 -0.92 3.78 -14.89
N GLU A 43 -1.56 3.70 -13.72
CA GLU A 43 -2.81 4.39 -13.39
C GLU A 43 -2.65 5.05 -12.00
N PRO A 44 -2.13 6.29 -11.93
CA PRO A 44 -1.60 6.90 -10.70
C PRO A 44 -2.70 7.43 -9.77
N SER A 45 -3.64 6.56 -9.41
CA SER A 45 -4.72 6.80 -8.47
C SER A 45 -4.79 5.67 -7.45
N TRP A 46 -5.23 5.99 -6.23
CA TRP A 46 -5.50 4.97 -5.23
C TRP A 46 -6.89 4.38 -5.46
N VAL A 47 -6.95 3.05 -5.55
CA VAL A 47 -8.20 2.29 -5.68
C VAL A 47 -8.25 1.17 -4.64
N PRO A 48 -9.44 0.68 -4.24
CA PRO A 48 -9.54 -0.42 -3.29
C PRO A 48 -8.78 -1.67 -3.78
N TYR A 49 -7.89 -2.19 -2.93
CA TYR A 49 -7.19 -3.45 -3.20
C TYR A 49 -8.14 -4.64 -3.09
N ARG A 50 -8.19 -5.48 -4.12
CA ARG A 50 -9.03 -6.68 -4.20
C ARG A 50 -8.17 -7.89 -4.50
N SER A 51 -8.33 -8.95 -3.73
CA SER A 51 -7.64 -10.22 -3.94
C SER A 51 -8.46 -11.37 -3.37
N SER A 52 -8.80 -12.35 -4.20
CA SER A 52 -9.44 -13.58 -3.76
C SER A 52 -8.47 -14.50 -3.02
N ALA A 53 -7.19 -14.51 -3.39
CA ALA A 53 -6.15 -15.31 -2.75
C ALA A 53 -5.89 -14.89 -1.30
N TYR A 54 -6.01 -13.58 -1.00
CA TYR A 54 -5.75 -13.02 0.32
C TYR A 54 -7.03 -12.54 1.04
N GLY A 55 -8.20 -12.80 0.47
CA GLY A 55 -9.51 -12.47 1.07
C GLY A 55 -9.77 -10.97 1.24
N CYS A 56 -9.30 -10.12 0.33
CA CYS A 56 -9.51 -8.67 0.37
C CYS A 56 -10.77 -8.26 -0.42
N PRO A 57 -11.56 -7.28 0.08
CA PRO A 57 -11.15 -6.22 1.01
C PRO A 57 -11.60 -6.40 2.47
N ASN A 58 -11.59 -7.62 3.02
CA ASN A 58 -11.94 -7.83 4.43
C ASN A 58 -10.89 -7.18 5.37
N PRO A 59 -11.23 -6.13 6.15
CA PRO A 59 -10.27 -5.45 7.03
C PRO A 59 -9.76 -6.32 8.19
N ALA A 60 -10.41 -7.44 8.50
CA ALA A 60 -9.89 -8.41 9.47
C ALA A 60 -8.64 -9.15 8.95
N ASN A 61 -8.42 -9.19 7.63
CA ASN A 61 -7.25 -9.79 7.01
C ASN A 61 -6.10 -8.78 6.96
N LEU A 62 -5.52 -8.46 8.12
CA LEU A 62 -4.55 -7.38 8.30
C LEU A 62 -3.36 -7.49 7.34
N THR A 63 -2.67 -8.63 7.33
CA THR A 63 -1.51 -8.85 6.46
C THR A 63 -1.92 -9.00 5.00
N GLY A 64 -2.95 -9.81 4.72
CA GLY A 64 -3.42 -10.03 3.34
C GLY A 64 -3.86 -8.75 2.64
N CYS A 65 -4.47 -7.83 3.38
CA CYS A 65 -4.95 -6.55 2.87
C CYS A 65 -4.05 -5.36 3.22
N HIS A 66 -2.82 -5.64 3.66
CA HIS A 66 -1.74 -4.65 3.77
C HIS A 66 -2.06 -3.49 4.72
N TYR A 67 -2.71 -3.78 5.85
CA TYR A 67 -2.93 -2.80 6.92
C TYR A 67 -1.74 -2.68 7.88
N ASP A 68 -0.80 -3.62 7.84
CA ASP A 68 0.35 -3.74 8.75
C ASP A 68 1.73 -3.63 8.04
N HIS A 69 1.75 -3.52 6.71
CA HIS A 69 2.95 -3.27 5.92
C HIS A 69 2.63 -2.61 4.59
N ILE A 70 3.62 -1.91 4.01
CA ILE A 70 3.57 -1.39 2.65
C ILE A 70 4.17 -2.46 1.74
N HIS A 71 3.41 -2.92 0.75
CA HIS A 71 3.97 -3.71 -0.35
C HIS A 71 4.48 -2.77 -1.43
N VAL A 72 5.71 -2.99 -1.87
CA VAL A 72 6.35 -2.22 -2.94
C VAL A 72 6.75 -3.18 -4.04
N SER A 73 6.24 -2.94 -5.22
CA SER A 73 6.64 -3.65 -6.43
C SER A 73 7.48 -2.74 -7.30
N MET A 74 8.46 -3.33 -7.96
CA MET A 74 9.46 -2.66 -8.80
C MET A 74 9.36 -3.19 -10.23
N TYR A 75 10.03 -2.53 -11.19
CA TYR A 75 10.29 -3.08 -12.53
C TYR A 75 11.38 -4.16 -12.51
#